data_AF-B3E0K7-F1
#
_entry.id   AF-B3E0K7-F1
#
_cell.length_a   1.000
_cell.length_b   1.000
_cell.length_c   1.000
_cell.angle_alpha   90.00
_cell.angle_beta   90.00
_cell.angle_gamma   90.00
#
_symmetry.space_group_name_H-M   'P 1'
#
loop_
_entity.id
_entity.type
_entity.pdbx_description
1 polymer ?
#
loop_
_entity_poly.entity_id
_entity_poly.type
_entity_poly.pdbx_seq_one_letter_code
_entity_poly.pdbx_strand_id
1 'polypeptide(L)'
;MPESISSPAPEGGGFLSAATGLAAPLGSVEQPAPRCRTSQALSSSNLQMFYQSKGKGTLLLQNSFFLEKMIAAMKYINLEKLASAPVAHEPFEYLIVKEFVKGENKESLLADFPQIQKPGVFSLSELKYGPSFSSFIEELESHALTEILQEKFNIDLEGKPILTTVRGWCSKDRDGNIHTDSEWKLVTILVYLNEEWEPQGGRLRLLRSKNINDYAAEVPPEWGSLIAFKRSDNSFHGHLPFEGRRRVVMLNWVTSEEKLKQELGRHNFSSLFKKIVPFTIKRN
;
A
#
# COMPACT_ATOMS: atom_id res chain seq x y z
N MET A 1 -34.79 -54.92 -17.25
CA MET A 1 -35.12 -53.55 -17.73
C MET A 1 -36.61 -53.50 -18.00
N PRO A 2 -37.39 -52.68 -17.26
CA PRO A 2 -37.13 -52.21 -15.90
C PRO A 2 -37.33 -53.42 -14.94
N GLU A 3 -38.13 -53.55 -13.87
CA GLU A 3 -38.91 -52.68 -12.96
C GLU A 3 -38.82 -53.29 -11.54
N SER A 4 -38.90 -52.48 -10.49
CA SER A 4 -39.39 -52.91 -9.17
C SER A 4 -39.76 -51.70 -8.29
N ILE A 5 -41.05 -51.56 -7.96
CA ILE A 5 -41.55 -50.57 -6.99
C ILE A 5 -42.53 -51.27 -6.04
N SER A 6 -42.19 -51.32 -4.76
CA SER A 6 -43.16 -51.25 -3.66
C SER A 6 -42.44 -51.14 -2.30
N SER A 7 -42.81 -50.14 -1.52
CA SER A 7 -42.67 -50.19 -0.05
C SER A 7 -43.91 -50.92 0.51
N PRO A 8 -43.86 -51.41 1.77
CA PRO A 8 -44.39 -50.54 2.82
C PRO A 8 -43.64 -50.60 4.17
N ALA A 9 -43.85 -49.55 4.96
CA ALA A 9 -43.80 -49.52 6.43
C ALA A 9 -45.26 -49.45 6.95
N PRO A 10 -45.60 -49.49 8.27
CA PRO A 10 -44.73 -49.33 9.45
C PRO A 10 -45.04 -50.28 10.63
N GLU A 11 -44.33 -50.10 11.76
CA GLU A 11 -44.80 -50.18 13.17
C GLU A 11 -43.59 -49.92 14.11
N GLY A 12 -43.71 -49.51 15.38
CA GLY A 12 -44.90 -49.08 16.12
C GLY A 12 -44.66 -48.96 17.64
N GLY A 13 -44.48 -47.74 18.17
CA GLY A 13 -44.39 -47.44 19.62
C GLY A 13 -42.99 -47.57 20.27
N GLY A 14 -42.74 -46.98 21.44
CA GLY A 14 -43.60 -46.05 22.20
C GLY A 14 -43.03 -45.66 23.58
N PHE A 15 -43.51 -44.50 24.10
CA PHE A 15 -43.25 -43.90 25.43
C PHE A 15 -41.80 -43.44 25.73
N LEU A 16 -41.51 -42.17 26.04
CA LEU A 16 -42.03 -41.21 27.04
C LEU A 16 -41.41 -41.34 28.44
N SER A 17 -40.49 -40.43 28.74
CA SER A 17 -40.57 -39.62 29.96
C SER A 17 -39.97 -38.24 29.68
N ALA A 18 -40.50 -37.19 30.31
CA ALA A 18 -40.06 -35.81 30.10
C ALA A 18 -39.30 -35.29 31.32
N ALA A 19 -38.26 -34.48 31.08
CA ALA A 19 -37.61 -33.66 32.09
C ALA A 19 -37.40 -32.25 31.51
N THR A 20 -38.33 -31.34 31.80
CA THR A 20 -38.28 -29.94 31.35
C THR A 20 -37.24 -29.14 32.13
N GLY A 21 -36.09 -28.88 31.51
CA GLY A 21 -35.11 -27.91 32.00
C GLY A 21 -35.08 -26.67 31.11
N LEU A 22 -35.65 -25.55 31.57
CA LEU A 22 -35.48 -24.26 30.88
C LEU A 22 -34.05 -23.75 31.13
N ALA A 23 -33.18 -23.89 30.12
CA ALA A 23 -31.93 -23.15 30.09
C ALA A 23 -32.22 -21.69 29.73
N ALA A 24 -32.10 -20.77 30.70
CA ALA A 24 -32.22 -19.34 30.45
C ALA A 24 -31.06 -18.84 29.56
N PRO A 25 -31.25 -17.79 28.74
CA PRO A 25 -30.16 -17.18 28.00
C PRO A 25 -29.15 -16.57 29.00
N LEU A 26 -27.91 -17.06 28.98
CA LEU A 26 -26.82 -16.48 29.78
C LEU A 26 -26.53 -15.07 29.29
N GLY A 27 -26.67 -14.10 30.19
CA GLY A 27 -26.52 -12.69 29.89
C GLY A 27 -25.06 -12.27 29.64
N SER A 28 -24.92 -11.34 28.70
CA SER A 28 -23.89 -10.32 28.56
C SER A 28 -22.64 -10.41 29.46
N VAL A 29 -21.50 -10.72 28.84
CA VAL A 29 -20.21 -10.13 29.21
C VAL A 29 -19.73 -9.28 28.05
N GLU A 30 -20.29 -8.07 27.93
CA GLU A 30 -19.71 -7.05 27.06
C GLU A 30 -18.34 -6.66 27.61
N GLN A 31 -17.26 -6.96 26.88
CA GLN A 31 -15.99 -6.32 27.17
C GLN A 31 -16.11 -4.84 26.80
N PRO A 32 -15.73 -3.89 27.68
CA PRO A 32 -15.93 -2.48 27.42
C PRO A 32 -15.05 -2.06 26.23
N ALA A 33 -15.70 -1.68 25.12
CA ALA A 33 -15.02 -1.08 23.99
C ALA A 33 -14.18 0.12 24.48
N PRO A 34 -12.91 0.24 24.07
CA PRO A 34 -12.08 1.37 24.49
C PRO A 34 -12.78 2.65 24.04
N ARG A 35 -13.08 3.55 24.99
CA ARG A 35 -13.73 4.83 24.72
C ARG A 35 -12.83 5.66 23.80
N CYS A 36 -13.07 5.55 22.50
CA CYS A 36 -12.46 6.42 21.51
C CYS A 36 -12.83 7.86 21.89
N ARG A 37 -11.85 8.63 22.38
CA ARG A 37 -12.04 10.07 22.56
C ARG A 37 -12.36 10.63 21.19
N THR A 38 -13.46 11.38 21.11
CA THR A 38 -13.86 12.11 19.92
C THR A 38 -12.65 12.81 19.33
N SER A 39 -12.32 12.47 18.08
CA SER A 39 -11.22 13.10 17.35
C SER A 39 -11.60 14.55 17.06
N GLN A 40 -11.25 15.45 17.98
CA GLN A 40 -11.22 16.88 17.68
C GLN A 40 -10.33 17.06 16.44
N ALA A 41 -10.84 17.73 15.42
CA ALA A 41 -10.07 18.00 14.21
C ALA A 41 -8.79 18.76 14.61
N LEU A 42 -7.63 18.18 14.31
CA LEU A 42 -6.36 18.72 14.77
C LEU A 42 -6.05 19.99 13.97
N SER A 43 -6.03 21.13 14.65
CA SER A 43 -5.63 22.42 14.07
C SER A 43 -4.13 22.44 13.74
N SER A 44 -3.74 23.40 12.90
CA SER A 44 -2.36 23.69 12.47
C SER A 44 -1.34 23.80 13.62
N SER A 45 -1.79 24.10 14.84
CA SER A 45 -1.00 24.05 16.08
C SER A 45 -0.19 22.76 16.27
N ASN A 46 -0.66 21.61 15.77
CA ASN A 46 -0.02 20.33 16.03
C ASN A 46 1.17 20.04 15.10
N LEU A 47 1.17 20.53 13.86
CA LEU A 47 2.39 20.53 13.03
C LEU A 47 3.44 21.46 13.65
N GLN A 48 3.02 22.58 14.22
CA GLN A 48 3.96 23.52 14.83
C GLN A 48 4.68 22.92 16.05
N MET A 49 4.01 22.11 16.88
CA MET A 49 4.69 21.35 17.95
C MET A 49 5.64 20.25 17.44
N PHE A 50 5.34 19.63 16.29
CA PHE A 50 6.21 18.64 15.65
C PHE A 50 7.57 19.27 15.33
N TYR A 51 7.57 20.40 14.62
CA TYR A 51 8.78 21.14 14.25
C TYR A 51 9.46 21.90 15.41
N GLN A 52 8.71 22.43 16.39
CA GLN A 52 9.29 23.18 17.52
C GLN A 52 10.12 22.32 18.49
N SER A 53 10.03 20.98 18.41
CA SER A 53 10.70 20.06 19.33
C SER A 53 12.24 20.07 19.27
N LYS A 54 12.86 20.64 18.22
CA LYS A 54 14.33 20.64 18.01
C LYS A 54 14.86 22.07 17.81
N GLY A 55 15.61 22.57 18.79
CA GLY A 55 15.97 24.00 18.88
C GLY A 55 17.25 24.45 18.14
N LYS A 56 17.08 25.31 17.12
CA LYS A 56 18.04 26.35 16.68
C LYS A 56 17.26 27.63 16.32
N GLY A 57 16.91 28.40 17.35
CA GLY A 57 15.78 29.35 17.39
C GLY A 57 15.87 30.66 16.59
N THR A 58 16.34 30.65 15.34
CA THR A 58 16.15 31.81 14.43
C THR A 58 16.01 31.37 12.97
N LEU A 59 16.93 30.53 12.47
CA LEU A 59 16.88 30.04 11.09
C LEU A 59 15.67 29.11 10.83
N LEU A 60 15.28 28.33 11.84
CA LEU A 60 14.18 27.38 11.73
C LEU A 60 12.80 28.01 11.50
N LEU A 61 12.56 29.25 11.96
CA LEU A 61 11.23 29.88 11.87
C LEU A 61 10.87 30.32 10.45
N GLN A 62 11.87 30.68 9.63
CA GLN A 62 11.64 30.93 8.21
C GLN A 62 11.42 29.62 7.44
N ASN A 63 12.21 28.58 7.76
CA ASN A 63 12.04 27.26 7.16
C ASN A 63 10.68 26.63 7.53
N SER A 64 10.24 26.70 8.79
CA SER A 64 8.96 26.11 9.21
C SER A 64 7.77 26.80 8.54
N PHE A 65 7.75 28.13 8.45
CA PHE A 65 6.68 28.85 7.75
C PHE A 65 6.66 28.59 6.23
N PHE A 66 7.84 28.44 5.62
CA PHE A 66 7.94 28.06 4.21
C PHE A 66 7.46 26.61 3.99
N LEU A 67 7.84 25.69 4.87
CA LEU A 67 7.50 24.27 4.80
C LEU A 67 6.01 24.03 5.12
N GLU A 68 5.44 24.72 6.11
CA GLU A 68 3.98 24.79 6.37
C GLU A 68 3.22 25.27 5.12
N LYS A 69 3.72 26.31 4.45
CA LYS A 69 3.15 26.77 3.16
C LYS A 69 3.30 25.75 2.05
N MET A 70 4.42 25.04 1.93
CA MET A 70 4.59 23.99 0.93
C MET A 70 3.67 22.80 1.19
N ILE A 71 3.53 22.37 2.46
CA ILE A 71 2.59 21.32 2.90
C ILE A 71 1.16 21.67 2.52
N ALA A 72 0.74 22.92 2.75
CA ALA A 72 -0.59 23.40 2.36
C ALA A 72 -0.76 23.55 0.83
N ALA A 73 0.32 23.86 0.10
CA ALA A 73 0.30 24.10 -1.35
C ALA A 73 0.32 22.84 -2.22
N MET A 74 0.57 21.65 -1.66
CA MET A 74 0.48 20.37 -2.38
C MET A 74 -0.91 20.22 -3.02
N LYS A 75 -0.97 20.11 -4.35
CA LYS A 75 -2.21 20.03 -5.13
C LYS A 75 -2.78 18.62 -5.14
N TYR A 76 -1.94 17.60 -5.14
CA TYR A 76 -2.35 16.20 -5.30
C TYR A 76 -2.22 15.38 -4.01
N ILE A 77 -1.23 15.64 -3.16
CA ILE A 77 -1.00 14.86 -1.93
C ILE A 77 -1.37 15.60 -0.63
N ASN A 78 -1.60 14.83 0.43
CA ASN A 78 -1.88 15.33 1.78
C ASN A 78 -0.75 14.93 2.75
N LEU A 79 0.24 15.83 2.89
CA LEU A 79 1.37 15.63 3.79
C LEU A 79 0.98 15.71 5.27
N GLU A 80 -0.08 16.43 5.65
CA GLU A 80 -0.57 16.48 7.03
C GLU A 80 -1.09 15.11 7.50
N LYS A 81 -1.80 14.37 6.63
CA LYS A 81 -2.22 12.99 6.87
C LYS A 81 -1.03 12.02 6.98
N LEU A 82 0.03 12.24 6.21
CA LEU A 82 1.27 11.46 6.33
C LEU A 82 2.02 11.76 7.65
N ALA A 83 2.15 13.04 8.00
CA ALA A 83 2.80 13.49 9.23
C ALA A 83 2.02 13.08 10.50
N SER A 84 0.69 12.98 10.44
CA SER A 84 -0.16 12.52 11.55
C SER A 84 -0.36 11.00 11.63
N ALA A 85 -0.10 10.23 10.58
CA ALA A 85 -0.30 8.78 10.56
C ALA A 85 0.56 8.05 11.62
N PRO A 86 -0.01 7.12 12.40
CA PRO A 86 0.77 6.33 13.35
C PRO A 86 1.69 5.34 12.64
N VAL A 87 2.87 5.10 13.23
CA VAL A 87 3.77 4.02 12.82
C VAL A 87 3.44 2.78 13.65
N ALA A 88 3.24 1.65 12.97
CA ALA A 88 3.27 0.34 13.58
C ALA A 88 4.71 -0.19 13.50
N HIS A 89 5.22 -0.77 14.59
CA HIS A 89 6.58 -1.35 14.63
C HIS A 89 6.59 -2.88 14.50
N GLU A 90 5.42 -3.52 14.61
CA GLU A 90 5.25 -4.98 14.53
C GLU A 90 4.44 -5.35 13.27
N PRO A 91 4.93 -6.26 12.41
CA PRO A 91 6.15 -7.07 12.54
C PRO A 91 7.42 -6.35 12.09
N PHE A 92 7.28 -5.15 11.50
CA PHE A 92 8.35 -4.25 11.10
C PHE A 92 7.78 -2.83 11.03
N GLU A 93 8.62 -1.82 10.81
CA GLU A 93 8.19 -0.42 10.84
C GLU A 93 7.44 -0.02 9.55
N TYR A 94 6.12 0.21 9.68
CA TYR A 94 5.24 0.64 8.58
C TYR A 94 4.19 1.67 9.02
N LEU A 95 3.62 2.38 8.05
CA LEU A 95 2.43 3.22 8.22
C LEU A 95 1.48 3.08 7.02
N ILE A 96 0.21 3.40 7.24
CA ILE A 96 -0.87 3.33 6.24
C ILE A 96 -1.65 4.64 6.30
N VAL A 97 -1.89 5.26 5.14
CA VAL A 97 -2.63 6.52 5.02
C VAL A 97 -3.77 6.33 4.01
N LYS A 98 -5.02 6.48 4.47
CA LYS A 98 -6.18 6.56 3.58
C LYS A 98 -6.35 7.99 3.07
N GLU A 99 -6.83 8.15 1.84
CA GLU A 99 -7.06 9.47 1.22
C GLU A 99 -5.82 10.40 1.30
N PHE A 100 -4.64 9.82 1.07
CA PHE A 100 -3.38 10.55 0.95
C PHE A 100 -3.35 11.35 -0.36
N VAL A 101 -3.91 10.80 -1.45
CA VAL A 101 -4.12 11.55 -2.70
C VAL A 101 -5.49 12.23 -2.65
N LYS A 102 -5.50 13.56 -2.84
CA LYS A 102 -6.70 14.41 -2.78
C LYS A 102 -7.70 14.02 -3.89
N GLY A 103 -8.97 13.83 -3.50
CA GLY A 103 -10.03 13.42 -4.43
C GLY A 103 -10.34 14.44 -5.52
N GLU A 104 -10.12 15.73 -5.25
CA GLU A 104 -10.35 16.86 -6.16
C GLU A 104 -9.64 16.73 -7.52
N ASN A 105 -8.51 16.02 -7.57
CA ASN A 105 -7.72 15.80 -8.78
C ASN A 105 -7.81 14.36 -9.31
N LYS A 106 -8.83 13.59 -8.93
CA LYS A 106 -8.99 12.17 -9.34
C LYS A 106 -9.04 12.01 -10.86
N GLU A 107 -9.90 12.76 -11.54
CA GLU A 107 -10.12 12.62 -12.99
C GLU A 107 -8.89 12.99 -13.82
N SER A 108 -8.25 14.12 -13.52
CA SER A 108 -7.04 14.60 -14.21
C SER A 108 -5.87 13.64 -14.03
N LEU A 109 -5.63 13.14 -12.83
CA LEU A 109 -4.63 12.10 -12.57
C LEU A 109 -4.94 10.78 -13.27
N LEU A 110 -6.21 10.37 -13.36
CA LEU A 110 -6.61 9.13 -14.02
C LEU A 110 -6.49 9.19 -15.55
N ALA A 111 -6.71 10.35 -16.14
CA ALA A 111 -6.52 10.62 -17.57
C ALA A 111 -5.03 10.68 -17.94
N ASP A 112 -4.23 11.39 -17.15
CA ASP A 112 -2.79 11.58 -17.39
C ASP A 112 -1.94 10.36 -16.98
N PHE A 113 -2.51 9.38 -16.25
CA PHE A 113 -1.83 8.15 -15.83
C PHE A 113 -1.31 7.33 -17.02
N PRO A 114 -0.06 6.81 -16.97
CA PRO A 114 0.55 6.09 -18.09
C PRO A 114 -0.20 4.79 -18.46
N GLN A 115 -0.48 4.62 -19.75
CA GLN A 115 -1.28 3.51 -20.28
C GLN A 115 -0.51 2.18 -20.32
N ILE A 116 -0.36 1.55 -19.15
CA ILE A 116 0.40 0.31 -18.94
C ILE A 116 -0.55 -0.90 -18.94
N GLN A 117 -0.66 -1.58 -20.09
CA GLN A 117 -1.45 -2.82 -20.27
C GLN A 117 -0.59 -4.11 -20.18
N LYS A 118 0.69 -3.98 -19.85
CA LYS A 118 1.67 -5.08 -19.72
C LYS A 118 2.00 -5.35 -18.24
N PRO A 119 2.12 -6.62 -17.79
CA PRO A 119 2.54 -6.94 -16.42
C PRO A 119 3.95 -6.43 -16.09
N GLY A 120 4.19 -6.20 -14.80
CA GLY A 120 5.48 -5.74 -14.24
C GLY A 120 5.46 -4.29 -13.77
N VAL A 121 6.65 -3.76 -13.50
CA VAL A 121 6.90 -2.36 -13.10
C VAL A 121 7.85 -1.71 -14.10
N PHE A 122 7.67 -0.41 -14.35
CA PHE A 122 8.43 0.36 -15.35
C PHE A 122 8.95 1.66 -14.74
N SER A 123 10.13 2.11 -15.16
CA SER A 123 10.64 3.42 -14.75
C SER A 123 9.83 4.54 -15.41
N LEU A 124 9.85 5.75 -14.86
CA LEU A 124 9.20 6.92 -15.48
C LEU A 124 9.74 7.19 -16.90
N SER A 125 11.04 6.97 -17.13
CA SER A 125 11.69 7.17 -18.43
C SER A 125 11.27 6.17 -19.52
N GLU A 126 10.58 5.07 -19.18
CA GLU A 126 9.97 4.14 -20.14
C GLU A 126 8.53 4.52 -20.54
N LEU A 127 7.97 5.57 -19.95
CA LEU A 127 6.53 5.84 -19.96
C LEU A 127 6.16 7.15 -20.66
N LYS A 128 4.90 7.24 -21.07
CA LYS A 128 4.25 8.48 -21.49
C LYS A 128 3.05 8.73 -20.59
N TYR A 129 3.01 9.93 -20.01
CA TYR A 129 2.00 10.40 -19.07
C TYR A 129 1.80 11.90 -19.27
N GLY A 130 0.68 12.43 -18.79
CA GLY A 130 0.33 13.85 -18.93
C GLY A 130 0.82 14.74 -17.77
N PRO A 131 0.60 16.06 -17.87
CA PRO A 131 1.18 17.05 -16.96
C PRO A 131 0.68 16.89 -15.52
N SER A 132 -0.57 16.49 -15.29
CA SER A 132 -1.11 16.30 -13.93
C SER A 132 -0.41 15.16 -13.21
N PHE A 133 -0.09 14.09 -13.93
CA PHE A 133 0.69 12.97 -13.39
C PHE A 133 2.16 13.37 -13.16
N SER A 134 2.77 14.20 -14.02
CA SER A 134 4.12 14.74 -13.80
C SER A 134 4.20 15.50 -12.48
N SER A 135 3.33 16.49 -12.26
CA SER A 135 3.36 17.28 -11.03
C SER A 135 2.94 16.50 -9.79
N PHE A 136 2.21 15.40 -9.93
CA PHE A 136 2.00 14.45 -8.84
C PHE A 136 3.26 13.64 -8.48
N ILE A 137 4.09 13.26 -9.46
CA ILE A 137 5.43 12.71 -9.18
C ILE A 137 6.30 13.77 -8.50
N GLU A 138 6.31 15.01 -8.97
CA GLU A 138 7.08 16.12 -8.39
C GLU A 138 6.70 16.36 -6.90
N GLU A 139 5.43 16.20 -6.52
CA GLU A 139 4.99 16.24 -5.12
C GLU A 139 5.42 14.99 -4.32
N LEU A 140 5.36 13.80 -4.92
CA LEU A 140 5.77 12.55 -4.27
C LEU A 140 7.29 12.46 -4.02
N GLU A 141 8.09 13.04 -4.92
CA GLU A 141 9.55 13.11 -4.83
C GLU A 141 10.03 14.34 -4.01
N SER A 142 9.10 15.08 -3.38
CA SER A 142 9.43 16.31 -2.65
C SER A 142 10.25 16.10 -1.38
N HIS A 143 11.06 17.11 -1.05
CA HIS A 143 11.86 17.16 0.18
C HIS A 143 10.99 17.01 1.43
N ALA A 144 9.84 17.70 1.47
CA ALA A 144 8.90 17.66 2.59
C ALA A 144 8.36 16.24 2.87
N LEU A 145 8.12 15.44 1.83
CA LEU A 145 7.72 14.04 2.00
C LEU A 145 8.89 13.20 2.55
N THR A 146 10.09 13.43 2.03
CA THR A 146 11.32 12.75 2.49
C THR A 146 11.61 13.04 3.97
N GLU A 147 11.49 14.30 4.41
CA GLU A 147 11.65 14.70 5.81
C GLU A 147 10.66 13.97 6.73
N ILE A 148 9.39 13.91 6.34
CA ILE A 148 8.36 13.20 7.12
C ILE A 148 8.68 11.71 7.24
N LEU A 149 9.11 11.04 6.16
CA LEU A 149 9.48 9.62 6.21
C LEU A 149 10.76 9.36 7.03
N GLN A 150 11.74 10.25 6.93
CA GLN A 150 12.97 10.22 7.74
C GLN A 150 12.67 10.29 9.24
N GLU A 151 11.78 11.19 9.66
CA GLU A 151 11.39 11.29 11.07
C GLU A 151 10.46 10.15 11.51
N LYS A 152 9.53 9.69 10.66
CA LYS A 152 8.63 8.57 10.96
C LYS A 152 9.38 7.26 11.20
N PHE A 153 10.40 6.97 10.40
CA PHE A 153 11.16 5.73 10.47
C PHE A 153 12.52 5.86 11.14
N ASN A 154 12.85 7.04 11.70
CA ASN A 154 14.13 7.34 12.35
C ASN A 154 15.34 6.84 11.53
N ILE A 155 15.43 7.30 10.29
CA ILE A 155 16.40 6.83 9.27
C ILE A 155 16.86 7.99 8.40
N ASP A 156 18.17 8.07 8.15
CA ASP A 156 18.77 9.07 7.25
C ASP A 156 18.35 8.83 5.79
N LEU A 157 17.51 9.74 5.27
CA LEU A 157 17.11 9.84 3.87
C LEU A 157 17.70 11.08 3.18
N GLU A 158 18.55 11.86 3.85
CA GLU A 158 19.11 13.10 3.29
C GLU A 158 20.05 12.77 2.10
N GLY A 159 19.81 13.42 0.97
CA GLY A 159 20.52 13.17 -0.28
C GLY A 159 20.38 11.76 -0.87
N LYS A 160 19.48 10.90 -0.36
CA LYS A 160 19.28 9.55 -0.88
C LYS A 160 18.45 9.60 -2.18
N PRO A 161 18.89 9.00 -3.29
CA PRO A 161 18.13 9.05 -4.53
C PRO A 161 16.82 8.27 -4.43
N ILE A 162 15.83 8.65 -5.25
CA ILE A 162 14.55 7.97 -5.33
C ILE A 162 14.46 7.17 -6.63
N LEU A 163 14.16 5.87 -6.53
CA LEU A 163 13.75 5.05 -7.67
C LEU A 163 12.22 5.04 -7.75
N THR A 164 11.66 5.85 -8.65
CA THR A 164 10.22 5.89 -8.92
C THR A 164 9.86 4.97 -10.08
N THR A 165 8.92 4.06 -9.83
CA THR A 165 8.42 3.10 -10.81
C THR A 165 6.89 3.02 -10.78
N VAL A 166 6.29 2.71 -11.92
CA VAL A 166 4.83 2.67 -12.09
C VAL A 166 4.39 1.33 -12.64
N ARG A 167 3.23 0.85 -12.17
CA ARG A 167 2.51 -0.31 -12.69
C ARG A 167 1.09 0.08 -13.00
N GLY A 168 0.56 -0.39 -14.15
CA GLY A 168 -0.87 -0.32 -14.47
C GLY A 168 -1.58 -1.67 -14.52
N TRP A 169 -0.84 -2.78 -14.69
CA TRP A 169 -1.39 -4.13 -14.83
C TRP A 169 -0.68 -5.16 -13.93
N CYS A 170 -1.42 -6.17 -13.50
CA CYS A 170 -0.97 -7.26 -12.65
C CYS A 170 -1.19 -8.61 -13.36
N SER A 171 -0.26 -9.55 -13.24
CA SER A 171 -0.38 -10.92 -13.74
C SER A 171 -0.36 -11.91 -12.59
N LYS A 172 -1.37 -12.79 -12.57
CA LYS A 172 -1.62 -13.77 -11.52
C LYS A 172 -0.42 -14.67 -11.20
N ASP A 173 0.39 -14.98 -12.21
CA ASP A 173 1.47 -15.96 -12.14
C ASP A 173 2.86 -15.33 -11.90
N ARG A 174 2.95 -13.99 -11.89
CA ARG A 174 4.23 -13.25 -11.84
C ARG A 174 4.31 -12.25 -10.70
N ASP A 175 3.18 -11.72 -10.27
CA ASP A 175 3.07 -10.63 -9.31
C ASP A 175 2.44 -11.10 -7.98
N GLY A 176 2.80 -10.46 -6.87
CA GLY A 176 2.26 -10.77 -5.52
C GLY A 176 3.08 -11.74 -4.68
N ASN A 177 4.14 -12.33 -5.24
CA ASN A 177 5.09 -13.20 -4.55
C ASN A 177 5.59 -12.62 -3.22
N ILE A 178 5.71 -13.47 -2.19
CA ILE A 178 6.18 -13.03 -0.87
C ILE A 178 7.70 -12.77 -0.89
N HIS A 179 8.08 -11.54 -0.57
CA HIS A 179 9.48 -11.11 -0.51
C HIS A 179 9.70 -10.08 0.59
N THR A 180 10.96 -9.90 0.99
CA THR A 180 11.44 -8.64 1.57
C THR A 180 11.97 -7.76 0.46
N ASP A 181 12.09 -6.47 0.71
CA ASP A 181 12.73 -5.58 -0.25
C ASP A 181 14.26 -5.74 -0.23
N SER A 182 14.88 -5.49 -1.37
CA SER A 182 16.34 -5.59 -1.52
C SER A 182 17.07 -4.62 -0.60
N GLU A 183 18.21 -5.03 -0.05
CA GLU A 183 19.03 -4.26 0.91
C GLU A 183 19.39 -2.83 0.47
N TRP A 184 19.45 -2.57 -0.84
CA TRP A 184 19.72 -1.24 -1.40
C TRP A 184 18.53 -0.28 -1.34
N LYS A 185 17.34 -0.73 -0.91
CA LYS A 185 16.19 0.12 -0.60
C LYS A 185 16.14 0.37 0.90
N LEU A 186 16.00 1.63 1.30
CA LEU A 186 15.95 2.06 2.70
C LEU A 186 14.50 2.16 3.20
N VAL A 187 13.67 2.86 2.43
CA VAL A 187 12.22 3.04 2.65
C VAL A 187 11.53 2.86 1.31
N THR A 188 10.38 2.18 1.32
CA THR A 188 9.53 1.98 0.14
C THR A 188 8.12 2.47 0.44
N ILE A 189 7.54 3.21 -0.50
CA ILE A 189 6.13 3.60 -0.45
C ILE A 189 5.38 3.12 -1.70
N LEU A 190 4.09 2.81 -1.53
CA LEU A 190 3.18 2.41 -2.59
C LEU A 190 1.94 3.31 -2.53
N VAL A 191 1.68 4.06 -3.59
CA VAL A 191 0.54 4.97 -3.71
C VAL A 191 -0.40 4.48 -4.79
N TYR A 192 -1.64 4.19 -4.40
CA TYR A 192 -2.63 3.51 -5.23
C TYR A 192 -3.61 4.48 -5.92
N LEU A 193 -3.94 4.19 -7.18
CA LEU A 193 -4.73 5.06 -8.06
C LEU A 193 -5.80 4.25 -8.83
N ASN A 194 -6.44 3.29 -8.15
CA ASN A 194 -7.55 2.52 -8.72
C ASN A 194 -8.87 3.16 -8.31
N GLU A 195 -9.84 3.20 -9.22
CA GLU A 195 -11.07 3.98 -9.02
C GLU A 195 -11.97 3.38 -7.94
N GLU A 196 -12.06 2.06 -7.93
CA GLU A 196 -12.83 1.17 -7.05
C GLU A 196 -12.02 -0.15 -6.90
N TRP A 197 -12.23 -0.92 -5.82
CA TRP A 197 -11.53 -2.20 -5.61
C TRP A 197 -12.36 -3.26 -4.87
N GLU A 198 -13.22 -3.95 -5.61
CA GLU A 198 -13.98 -5.11 -5.09
C GLU A 198 -13.12 -6.38 -4.84
N PRO A 199 -12.10 -6.74 -5.66
CA PRO A 199 -11.41 -8.02 -5.53
C PRO A 199 -10.72 -8.26 -4.18
N GLN A 200 -10.82 -9.49 -3.68
CA GLN A 200 -10.02 -9.99 -2.54
C GLN A 200 -8.54 -10.21 -2.92
N GLY A 201 -8.26 -10.48 -4.20
CA GLY A 201 -6.90 -10.54 -4.73
C GLY A 201 -6.24 -9.17 -4.84
N GLY A 202 -4.90 -9.14 -4.91
CA GLY A 202 -4.13 -7.90 -5.20
C GLY A 202 -4.05 -6.90 -4.05
N ARG A 203 -4.68 -7.19 -2.92
CA ARG A 203 -4.58 -6.43 -1.66
C ARG A 203 -3.22 -6.68 -1.01
N LEU A 204 -2.46 -5.62 -0.74
CA LEU A 204 -1.11 -5.75 -0.20
C LEU A 204 -1.19 -6.21 1.25
N ARG A 205 -0.48 -7.29 1.59
CA ARG A 205 -0.35 -7.80 2.95
C ARG A 205 1.06 -7.56 3.48
N LEU A 206 1.14 -7.07 4.70
CA LEU A 206 2.37 -6.94 5.49
C LEU A 206 2.39 -8.09 6.50
N LEU A 207 3.43 -8.93 6.46
CA LEU A 207 3.41 -10.29 7.01
C LEU A 207 4.36 -10.44 8.21
N ARG A 208 3.97 -11.28 9.19
CA ARG A 208 4.86 -11.63 10.33
C ARG A 208 5.85 -12.73 9.97
N SER A 209 5.53 -13.53 8.96
CA SER A 209 6.36 -14.62 8.45
C SER A 209 6.23 -14.75 6.94
N LYS A 210 6.97 -15.68 6.31
CA LYS A 210 6.91 -15.91 4.85
C LYS A 210 5.66 -16.72 4.43
N ASN A 211 4.49 -16.37 4.97
CA ASN A 211 3.19 -16.99 4.74
C ASN A 211 2.14 -15.91 4.44
N ILE A 212 1.50 -15.97 3.27
CA ILE A 212 0.57 -14.92 2.80
C ILE A 212 -0.68 -14.76 3.69
N ASN A 213 -0.99 -15.76 4.54
CA ASN A 213 -2.12 -15.73 5.46
C ASN A 213 -1.75 -15.29 6.88
N ASP A 214 -0.45 -15.15 7.20
CA ASP A 214 0.02 -14.59 8.47
C ASP A 214 0.35 -13.11 8.31
N TYR A 215 -0.70 -12.30 8.17
CA TYR A 215 -0.60 -10.86 7.94
C TYR A 215 -0.98 -10.05 9.20
N ALA A 216 -0.28 -8.95 9.39
CA ALA A 216 -0.57 -7.94 10.42
C ALA A 216 -1.46 -6.82 9.88
N ALA A 217 -1.29 -6.46 8.61
CA ALA A 217 -2.17 -5.58 7.89
C ALA A 217 -2.44 -6.13 6.48
N GLU A 218 -3.67 -5.97 6.01
CA GLU A 218 -4.03 -6.06 4.59
C GLU A 218 -4.55 -4.67 4.17
N VAL A 219 -4.10 -4.18 3.02
CA VAL A 219 -4.55 -2.90 2.47
C VAL A 219 -5.06 -3.09 1.04
N PRO A 220 -6.34 -2.77 0.77
CA PRO A 220 -6.84 -2.74 -0.59
C PRO A 220 -6.21 -1.56 -1.36
N PRO A 221 -5.85 -1.74 -2.65
CA PRO A 221 -5.19 -0.71 -3.46
C PRO A 221 -6.20 0.31 -4.01
N GLU A 222 -7.06 0.84 -3.13
CA GLU A 222 -8.11 1.84 -3.39
C GLU A 222 -7.55 3.20 -3.84
N TRP A 223 -8.44 4.10 -4.27
CA TRP A 223 -8.05 5.45 -4.67
C TRP A 223 -7.34 6.21 -3.54
N GLY A 224 -6.12 6.63 -3.80
CA GLY A 224 -5.36 7.52 -2.93
C GLY A 224 -4.92 6.91 -1.61
N SER A 225 -4.91 5.58 -1.45
CA SER A 225 -4.26 4.95 -0.30
C SER A 225 -2.74 4.91 -0.49
N LEU A 226 -2.01 5.22 0.57
CA LEU A 226 -0.55 5.10 0.67
C LEU A 226 -0.19 4.07 1.73
N ILE A 227 0.80 3.23 1.40
CA ILE A 227 1.57 2.42 2.34
C ILE A 227 2.99 2.98 2.32
N ALA A 228 3.62 3.07 3.49
CA ALA A 228 5.06 3.25 3.59
C ALA A 228 5.63 2.22 4.57
N PHE A 229 6.81 1.67 4.29
CA PHE A 229 7.55 0.83 5.23
C PHE A 229 9.07 1.03 5.10
N LYS A 230 9.74 0.87 6.23
CA LYS A 230 11.19 0.74 6.33
C LYS A 230 11.60 -0.68 5.91
N ARG A 231 12.68 -0.82 5.15
CA ARG A 231 13.18 -2.13 4.71
C ARG A 231 13.89 -2.84 5.87
N SER A 232 13.62 -4.13 6.06
CA SER A 232 14.30 -5.00 7.01
C SER A 232 14.34 -6.44 6.51
N ASP A 233 15.14 -7.30 7.16
CA ASP A 233 15.24 -8.72 6.79
C ASP A 233 13.97 -9.52 7.14
N ASN A 234 13.05 -8.90 7.88
CA ASN A 234 11.71 -9.42 8.17
C ASN A 234 10.57 -8.57 7.57
N SER A 235 10.86 -7.59 6.67
CA SER A 235 9.83 -6.74 6.03
C SER A 235 9.04 -7.49 4.92
N PHE A 236 8.52 -8.67 5.27
CA PHE A 236 7.83 -9.58 4.36
C PHE A 236 6.50 -8.98 3.90
N HIS A 237 6.33 -8.91 2.59
CA HIS A 237 5.09 -8.45 1.98
C HIS A 237 4.80 -9.18 0.67
N GLY A 238 3.54 -9.12 0.25
CA GLY A 238 3.02 -9.76 -0.96
C GLY A 238 1.52 -9.47 -1.13
N HIS A 239 0.86 -10.15 -2.05
CA HIS A 239 -0.61 -10.11 -2.15
C HIS A 239 -1.17 -11.45 -2.64
N LEU A 240 -2.44 -11.73 -2.31
CA LEU A 240 -3.14 -12.86 -2.93
C LEU A 240 -3.18 -12.70 -4.47
N PRO A 241 -3.14 -13.79 -5.25
CA PRO A 241 -3.03 -13.72 -6.71
C PRO A 241 -4.12 -12.87 -7.36
N PHE A 242 -3.74 -12.03 -8.31
CA PHE A 242 -4.64 -11.12 -9.01
C PHE A 242 -4.16 -10.83 -10.43
N GLU A 243 -5.12 -10.68 -11.34
CA GLU A 243 -4.88 -10.29 -12.73
C GLU A 243 -5.85 -9.19 -13.14
N GLY A 244 -5.35 -8.21 -13.89
CA GLY A 244 -6.11 -7.05 -14.32
C GLY A 244 -5.40 -5.73 -14.03
N ARG A 245 -6.17 -4.64 -14.17
CA ARG A 245 -5.72 -3.28 -13.87
C ARG A 245 -5.39 -3.14 -12.37
N ARG A 246 -4.17 -2.70 -12.06
CA ARG A 246 -3.69 -2.38 -10.70
C ARG A 246 -2.71 -1.20 -10.78
N ARG A 247 -3.25 0.01 -10.82
CA ARG A 247 -2.50 1.28 -10.84
C ARG A 247 -1.84 1.52 -9.49
N VAL A 248 -0.52 1.58 -9.49
CA VAL A 248 0.30 1.95 -8.32
C VAL A 248 1.57 2.68 -8.77
N VAL A 249 1.93 3.72 -8.04
CA VAL A 249 3.24 4.39 -8.10
C VAL A 249 4.05 3.92 -6.89
N MET A 250 5.29 3.51 -7.11
CA MET A 250 6.18 2.93 -6.10
C MET A 250 7.47 3.76 -6.06
N LEU A 251 7.71 4.45 -4.96
CA LEU A 251 8.93 5.22 -4.71
C LEU A 251 9.78 4.45 -3.70
N ASN A 252 11.08 4.41 -3.94
CA ASN A 252 12.03 3.67 -3.12
C ASN A 252 13.24 4.58 -2.89
N TRP A 253 13.53 4.97 -1.64
CA TRP A 253 14.76 5.68 -1.31
C TRP A 253 15.90 4.67 -1.32
N VAL A 254 16.94 4.91 -2.14
CA VAL A 254 18.02 3.94 -2.37
C VAL A 254 19.34 4.36 -1.75
N THR A 255 20.25 3.40 -1.58
CA THR A 255 21.55 3.62 -0.92
C THR A 255 22.51 4.55 -1.68
N SER A 256 22.50 4.56 -3.02
CA SER A 256 23.37 5.45 -3.80
C SER A 256 22.93 5.73 -5.24
N GLU A 257 23.49 6.78 -5.83
CA GLU A 257 23.30 7.22 -7.22
C GLU A 257 23.70 6.15 -8.25
N GLU A 258 24.82 5.46 -8.00
CA GLU A 258 25.32 4.38 -8.84
C GLU A 258 24.32 3.23 -8.88
N LYS A 259 23.65 2.97 -7.75
CA LYS A 259 22.64 1.91 -7.63
C LYS A 259 21.33 2.30 -8.33
N LEU A 260 20.89 3.55 -8.21
CA LEU A 260 19.78 4.08 -9.00
C LEU A 260 20.05 3.90 -10.51
N LYS A 261 21.23 4.33 -10.98
CA LYS A 261 21.66 4.21 -12.38
C LYS A 261 21.75 2.75 -12.84
N GLN A 262 22.23 1.84 -11.99
CA GLN A 262 22.29 0.41 -12.29
C GLN A 262 20.89 -0.19 -12.53
N GLU A 263 19.92 0.09 -11.66
CA GLU A 263 18.57 -0.46 -11.81
C GLU A 263 17.80 0.19 -12.97
N LEU A 264 17.88 1.52 -13.16
CA LEU A 264 17.30 2.19 -14.33
C LEU A 264 17.86 1.63 -15.66
N GLY A 265 19.16 1.33 -15.70
CA GLY A 265 19.78 0.61 -16.82
C GLY A 265 19.17 -0.77 -17.05
N ARG A 266 19.05 -1.58 -15.99
CA ARG A 266 18.45 -2.93 -16.05
C ARG A 266 16.99 -2.91 -16.54
N HIS A 267 16.19 -1.94 -16.10
CA HIS A 267 14.82 -1.74 -16.58
C HIS A 267 14.79 -1.45 -18.09
N ASN A 268 15.58 -0.48 -18.56
CA ASN A 268 15.67 -0.12 -19.99
C ASN A 268 16.16 -1.29 -20.88
N PHE A 269 17.14 -2.07 -20.42
CA PHE A 269 17.54 -3.29 -21.16
C PHE A 269 16.44 -4.36 -21.18
N SER A 270 15.64 -4.49 -20.12
CA SER A 270 14.52 -5.45 -20.04
C SER A 270 13.36 -5.15 -20.99
N SER A 271 13.23 -3.91 -21.47
CA SER A 271 12.24 -3.51 -22.48
C SER A 271 12.81 -3.47 -23.90
N LEU A 272 14.11 -3.18 -24.06
CA LEU A 272 14.80 -3.27 -25.36
C LEU A 272 14.97 -4.71 -25.85
N PHE A 273 15.44 -5.64 -25.00
CA PHE A 273 15.68 -7.04 -25.41
C PHE A 273 14.41 -7.83 -25.80
N LYS A 274 13.21 -7.32 -25.47
CA LYS A 274 11.93 -7.90 -25.91
C LYS A 274 11.65 -7.73 -27.41
N LYS A 275 12.55 -7.08 -28.18
CA LYS A 275 12.41 -6.89 -29.63
C LYS A 275 13.30 -7.77 -30.52
N ILE A 276 14.25 -8.53 -29.98
CA ILE A 276 15.27 -9.24 -30.79
C ILE A 276 15.48 -10.71 -30.37
N VAL A 277 14.40 -11.42 -30.00
CA VAL A 277 14.41 -12.89 -29.91
C VAL A 277 13.10 -13.44 -30.50
N PRO A 278 13.12 -14.15 -31.64
CA PRO A 278 11.92 -14.82 -32.15
C PRO A 278 11.57 -16.02 -31.24
N PHE A 279 10.31 -16.11 -30.83
CA PHE A 279 9.85 -17.12 -29.87
C PHE A 279 9.66 -18.50 -30.52
N THR A 280 10.76 -19.20 -30.76
CA THR A 280 10.75 -20.60 -31.23
C THR A 280 11.00 -21.55 -30.06
N ILE A 281 9.93 -21.97 -29.38
CA ILE A 281 9.95 -23.13 -28.49
C ILE A 281 9.05 -24.19 -29.11
N LYS A 282 9.65 -25.30 -29.57
CA LYS A 282 8.89 -26.49 -29.96
C LYS A 282 8.23 -27.08 -28.72
N ARG A 283 6.96 -27.49 -28.87
CA ARG A 283 6.38 -28.51 -27.98
C ARG A 283 6.87 -29.88 -28.46
N ASN A 284 7.30 -30.70 -27.50
CA ASN A 284 7.18 -32.16 -27.56
C ASN A 284 6.03 -32.55 -26.64
#